data_AF-A0AAJ8K346-F1
#
_entry.id   AF-A0AAJ8K346-F1
#
_cell.length_a   1.000
_cell.length_b   1.000
_cell.length_c   1.000
_cell.angle_alpha   90.00
_cell.angle_beta   90.00
_cell.angle_gamma   90.00
#
_symmetry.space_group_name_H-M   'P 1'
#
loop_
_entity.id
_entity.type
_entity.pdbx_description
1 polymer ?
#
loop_
_entity_poly.entity_id
_entity_poly.type
_entity_poly.pdbx_seq_one_letter_code
_entity_poly.pdbx_strand_id
1 'polypeptide(L)'
;MSFHNCSIPNCIYQTLVLDAKCRKCRSSFCYQHHTGHECSGINKSKKTGKRGTGLEDTYQPEVNQMMDLLNLEMIKAEVEALRPGYHVEKIHMPEKWTQFAIGFHGSFNFHIKVDFEGGDSWIMRIRRRAGRHYPDEPLKLNLASEVATNRVLHKGGLKVPNAWLRPEHSKFHPKLIYCYQAFLPGEMWRPWFYPDSRDLPLEQDSLRLLNGVVDWFLTMEKLQFDKVGSPWFGQDENDVIVGPLITRHPIFTIPPYYRGPFRTAKEKWLAILNNKISLILSRNYCNPDRELQEYFMLMEAKRLVGNCKEMENAGPFHIKHDDDRFDHIRANETDGEFTGIIDWEWAYTTNKEEAFAAPNGFVPAEYKEGKNDILSTREFALIDAYTSHGRLDLANCVRNGRKYHRLIDFLRHDEYNIKIINALERAFLDLPDDHVGQPESMEEWLGVMKEKYRDNEGLKFLLANSGPQPDLPQEAEKE
;
A
#
# COMPACT_ATOMS: atom_id res chain seq x y z
N MET A 1 3.86 0.42 21.34
CA MET A 1 4.27 1.83 21.27
C MET A 1 5.41 1.92 20.26
N SER A 2 5.41 2.75 19.23
CA SER A 2 4.49 3.80 18.77
C SER A 2 4.99 4.20 17.37
N PHE A 3 4.13 4.80 16.56
CA PHE A 3 4.59 5.84 15.64
C PHE A 3 5.57 6.74 16.41
N HIS A 4 6.78 6.98 15.88
CA HIS A 4 7.90 7.56 16.64
C HIS A 4 7.50 8.76 17.50
N ASN A 5 8.15 8.93 18.64
CA ASN A 5 8.02 10.17 19.41
C ASN A 5 8.73 11.31 18.66
N CYS A 6 8.29 12.54 18.91
CA CYS A 6 8.97 13.71 18.37
C CYS A 6 10.47 13.68 18.73
N SER A 7 11.32 14.07 17.79
CA SER A 7 12.78 14.06 17.97
C SER A 7 13.28 15.16 18.93
N ILE A 8 12.40 16.06 19.39
CA ILE A 8 12.74 17.05 20.41
C ILE A 8 12.82 16.36 21.77
N PRO A 9 13.95 16.47 22.50
CA PRO A 9 14.08 15.91 23.84
C PRO A 9 12.91 16.32 24.74
N ASN A 10 12.42 15.39 25.56
CA ASN A 10 11.30 15.57 26.49
C ASN A 10 9.94 15.91 25.85
N CYS A 11 9.83 15.93 24.52
CA CYS A 11 8.53 16.06 23.88
C CYS A 11 7.71 14.77 24.08
N ILE A 12 6.51 14.92 24.63
CA ILE A 12 5.58 13.81 24.89
C ILE A 12 4.66 13.50 23.70
N TYR A 13 4.73 14.28 22.62
CA TYR A 13 3.88 14.11 21.44
C TYR A 13 4.49 13.14 20.42
N GLN A 14 3.60 12.42 19.72
CA GLN A 14 3.96 11.56 18.59
C GLN A 14 4.31 12.39 17.36
N THR A 15 5.15 11.84 16.48
CA THR A 15 5.43 12.42 15.17
C THR A 15 4.20 12.36 14.28
N LEU A 16 4.13 13.27 13.32
CA LEU A 16 3.08 13.30 12.30
C LEU A 16 3.02 11.98 11.50
N VAL A 17 1.83 11.61 11.02
CA VAL A 17 1.65 10.37 10.23
C VAL A 17 2.20 10.49 8.80
N LEU A 18 1.98 11.62 8.13
CA LEU A 18 2.31 11.82 6.71
C LEU A 18 3.67 12.51 6.52
N ASP A 19 3.82 13.69 7.12
CA ASP A 19 4.94 14.60 6.89
C ASP A 19 5.80 14.76 8.15
N ALA A 20 6.19 13.67 8.80
CA ALA A 20 6.97 13.78 10.03
C ALA A 20 8.40 14.31 9.83
N LYS A 21 9.04 13.97 8.71
CA LYS A 21 10.49 14.16 8.55
C LYS A 21 10.83 15.55 8.01
N CYS A 22 11.67 16.28 8.74
CA CYS A 22 12.26 17.52 8.23
C CYS A 22 13.18 17.24 7.02
N ARG A 23 13.00 17.99 5.94
CA ARG A 23 13.83 17.87 4.72
C ARG A 23 15.31 18.20 4.97
N LYS A 24 15.62 19.04 5.96
CA LYS A 24 16.99 19.50 6.27
C LYS A 24 17.74 18.54 7.20
N CYS A 25 17.18 18.21 8.37
CA CYS A 25 17.86 17.38 9.37
C CYS A 25 17.45 15.90 9.37
N ARG A 26 16.40 15.52 8.61
CA ARG A 26 15.83 14.15 8.52
C ARG A 26 15.25 13.59 9.82
N SER A 27 15.26 14.35 10.91
CA SER A 27 14.55 14.04 12.15
C SER A 27 13.04 14.13 11.98
N SER A 28 12.31 13.38 12.80
CA SER A 28 10.85 13.28 12.76
C SER A 28 10.21 14.13 13.86
N PHE A 29 9.20 14.93 13.54
CA PHE A 29 8.61 15.91 14.47
C PHE A 29 7.10 15.76 14.61
N CYS A 30 6.57 16.18 15.78
CA CYS A 30 5.15 16.41 15.99
C CYS A 30 4.75 17.77 15.37
N TYR A 31 3.45 18.06 15.34
CA TYR A 31 2.91 19.30 14.77
C TYR A 31 3.59 20.56 15.30
N GLN A 32 3.73 20.66 16.62
CA GLN A 32 4.27 21.83 17.33
C GLN A 32 5.74 22.09 17.01
N HIS A 33 6.51 21.04 16.74
CA HIS A 33 7.94 21.12 16.48
C HIS A 33 8.29 20.98 15.00
N HIS A 34 7.32 20.71 14.13
CA HIS A 34 7.60 20.55 12.71
C HIS A 34 8.05 21.89 12.08
N THR A 35 7.34 22.97 12.39
CA THR A 35 7.69 24.34 12.02
C THR A 35 8.43 25.02 13.17
N GLY A 36 9.64 25.53 12.94
CA GLY A 36 10.37 26.31 13.94
C GLY A 36 11.39 25.55 14.79
N HIS A 37 11.62 24.25 14.55
CA HIS A 37 12.75 23.58 15.18
C HIS A 37 14.08 24.09 14.63
N GLU A 38 15.05 24.25 15.53
CA GLU A 38 16.43 24.44 15.14
C GLU A 38 17.00 23.12 14.61
N CYS A 39 17.46 23.12 13.37
CA CYS A 39 18.25 22.00 12.84
C CYS A 39 19.65 21.92 13.50
N SER A 40 19.99 22.86 14.39
CA SER A 40 21.23 22.95 15.16
C SER A 40 21.27 21.84 16.23
N GLY A 41 22.06 20.79 16.02
CA GLY A 41 22.40 19.83 17.09
C GLY A 41 21.94 18.39 16.87
N ILE A 42 20.99 18.14 15.97
CA ILE A 42 20.57 16.76 15.66
C ILE A 42 21.44 16.24 14.49
N ASN A 43 22.55 15.57 14.86
CA ASN A 43 23.52 14.87 14.00
C ASN A 43 24.16 15.69 12.87
N LYS A 44 25.15 16.53 13.22
CA LYS A 44 26.22 16.93 12.27
C LYS A 44 27.07 15.75 11.78
N SER A 45 26.92 14.54 12.35
CA SER A 45 27.61 13.32 11.89
C SER A 45 27.17 12.84 10.50
N LYS A 46 26.03 13.31 9.97
CA LYS A 46 25.60 13.04 8.58
C LYS A 46 26.01 14.13 7.57
N LYS A 47 26.81 15.12 8.00
CA LYS A 47 27.37 16.17 7.15
C LYS A 47 28.79 15.87 6.66
N THR A 48 29.27 14.63 6.75
CA THR A 48 30.42 14.24 5.92
C THR A 48 29.92 14.12 4.48
N GLY A 49 30.44 14.97 3.61
CA GLY A 49 30.15 15.02 2.18
C GLY A 49 30.63 13.80 1.41
N LYS A 50 30.22 12.61 1.83
CA LYS A 50 30.07 11.45 0.94
C LYS A 50 28.58 11.25 0.79
N ARG A 51 28.09 11.26 -0.45
CA ARG A 51 26.82 10.61 -0.81
C ARG A 51 26.98 9.11 -0.50
N GLY A 52 27.01 8.74 0.78
CA GLY A 52 26.81 7.36 1.18
C GLY A 52 25.45 7.00 0.62
N THR A 53 25.42 6.05 -0.31
CA THR A 53 24.19 5.54 -0.88
C THR A 53 23.28 5.19 0.29
N GLY A 54 22.15 5.88 0.48
CA GLY A 54 21.34 5.82 1.71
C GLY A 54 20.83 4.42 2.13
N LEU A 55 21.18 3.40 1.35
CA LEU A 55 21.07 1.98 1.63
C LEU A 55 21.79 1.56 2.93
N GLU A 56 23.03 1.95 3.18
CA GLU A 56 23.80 1.48 4.37
C GLU A 56 23.10 1.90 5.67
N ASP A 57 22.83 3.20 5.83
CA ASP A 57 22.13 3.76 6.99
C ASP A 57 20.72 3.21 7.20
N THR A 58 20.04 2.80 6.13
CA THR A 58 18.63 2.38 6.17
C THR A 58 18.47 0.88 6.36
N TYR A 59 19.36 0.06 5.80
CA TYR A 59 19.21 -1.39 5.75
C TYR A 59 20.18 -2.12 6.68
N GLN A 60 21.44 -1.69 6.76
CA GLN A 60 22.48 -2.46 7.45
C GLN A 60 22.13 -2.79 8.92
N PRO A 61 21.63 -1.85 9.75
CA PRO A 61 21.32 -2.17 11.15
C PRO A 61 20.20 -3.21 11.29
N GLU A 62 19.13 -3.08 10.50
CA GLU A 62 18.00 -4.01 10.51
C GLU A 62 18.40 -5.38 9.99
N VAL A 63 19.15 -5.42 8.88
CA VAL A 63 19.58 -6.67 8.25
C VAL A 63 20.56 -7.42 9.14
N ASN A 64 21.54 -6.76 9.75
CA ASN A 64 22.47 -7.40 10.68
C ASN A 64 21.71 -8.05 11.85
N GLN A 65 20.81 -7.30 12.49
CA GLN A 65 19.98 -7.85 13.57
C GLN A 65 19.15 -9.05 13.10
N MET A 66 18.60 -9.00 11.89
CA MET A 66 17.84 -10.12 11.35
C MET A 66 18.73 -11.34 11.08
N MET A 67 19.91 -11.14 10.48
CA MET A 67 20.88 -12.21 10.23
C MET A 67 21.30 -12.92 11.52
N ASP A 68 21.50 -12.18 12.61
CA ASP A 68 21.81 -12.75 13.94
C ASP A 68 20.67 -13.61 14.52
N LEU A 69 19.42 -13.37 14.09
CA LEU A 69 18.24 -14.11 14.55
C LEU A 69 17.91 -15.32 13.68
N LEU A 70 18.54 -15.46 12.51
CA LEU A 70 18.27 -16.53 11.55
C LEU A 70 19.19 -17.73 11.80
N ASN A 71 18.67 -18.93 11.58
CA ASN A 71 19.39 -20.19 11.78
C ASN A 71 18.95 -21.22 10.75
N LEU A 72 19.92 -21.77 10.00
CA LEU A 72 19.66 -22.68 8.87
C LEU A 72 18.96 -23.97 9.30
N GLU A 73 19.43 -24.60 10.38
CA GLU A 73 18.87 -25.85 10.89
C GLU A 73 17.41 -25.66 11.35
N MET A 74 17.11 -24.50 11.95
CA MET A 74 15.74 -24.16 12.34
C MET A 74 14.83 -23.91 11.14
N ILE A 75 15.31 -23.18 10.11
CA ILE A 75 14.55 -23.01 8.86
C ILE A 75 14.27 -24.37 8.23
N LYS A 76 15.29 -25.22 8.12
CA LYS A 76 15.16 -26.57 7.56
C LYS A 76 14.12 -27.39 8.32
N ALA A 77 14.25 -27.47 9.64
CA ALA A 77 13.34 -28.25 10.47
C ALA A 77 11.87 -27.77 10.37
N GLU A 78 11.63 -26.46 10.35
CA GLU A 78 10.28 -25.91 10.20
C GLU A 78 9.69 -26.19 8.82
N VAL A 79 10.47 -26.02 7.75
CA VAL A 79 10.02 -26.25 6.38
C VAL A 79 9.71 -27.73 6.13
N GLU A 80 10.58 -28.65 6.56
CA GLU A 80 10.35 -30.10 6.41
C GLU A 80 9.16 -30.59 7.26
N ALA A 81 8.92 -29.96 8.42
CA ALA A 81 7.74 -30.25 9.23
C ALA A 81 6.44 -29.74 8.57
N LEU A 82 6.48 -28.57 7.92
CA LEU A 82 5.33 -28.02 7.18
C LEU A 82 5.05 -28.77 5.87
N ARG A 83 6.04 -29.47 5.32
CA ARG A 83 5.93 -30.21 4.06
C ARG A 83 6.43 -31.66 4.19
N PRO A 84 5.68 -32.54 4.88
CA PRO A 84 6.09 -33.93 5.09
C PRO A 84 6.43 -34.65 3.78
N GLY A 85 7.53 -35.39 3.78
CA GLY A 85 8.02 -36.14 2.61
C GLY A 85 8.90 -35.33 1.64
N TYR A 86 9.10 -34.04 1.89
CA TYR A 86 10.07 -33.23 1.15
C TYR A 86 11.30 -32.94 2.03
N HIS A 87 12.47 -32.94 1.40
CA HIS A 87 13.75 -32.66 2.05
C HIS A 87 14.38 -31.40 1.48
N VAL A 88 14.96 -30.57 2.35
CA VAL A 88 15.64 -29.35 1.95
C VAL A 88 17.03 -29.68 1.39
N GLU A 89 17.25 -29.32 0.14
CA GLU A 89 18.54 -29.43 -0.55
C GLU A 89 19.43 -28.23 -0.21
N LYS A 90 18.89 -27.01 -0.30
CA LYS A 90 19.68 -25.78 -0.12
C LYS A 90 18.86 -24.62 0.44
N ILE A 91 19.42 -23.91 1.40
CA ILE A 91 18.91 -22.61 1.88
C ILE A 91 19.84 -21.51 1.38
N HIS A 92 19.31 -20.57 0.60
CA HIS A 92 20.08 -19.45 0.04
C HIS A 92 20.19 -18.31 1.04
N MET A 93 20.94 -18.55 2.11
CA MET A 93 21.23 -17.53 3.11
C MET A 93 22.33 -16.59 2.61
N PRO A 94 22.10 -15.27 2.57
CA PRO A 94 23.15 -14.31 2.22
C PRO A 94 24.28 -14.30 3.26
N GLU A 95 25.54 -14.21 2.82
CA GLU A 95 26.70 -14.12 3.73
C GLU A 95 26.92 -12.70 4.23
N LYS A 96 26.53 -11.71 3.43
CA LYS A 96 26.71 -10.28 3.72
C LYS A 96 25.37 -9.57 3.73
N TRP A 97 25.23 -8.59 4.62
CA TRP A 97 24.03 -7.77 4.70
C TRP A 97 23.68 -7.10 3.37
N THR A 98 24.68 -6.71 2.56
CA THR A 98 24.46 -6.11 1.23
C THR A 98 23.81 -7.07 0.25
N GLN A 99 24.19 -8.34 0.27
CA GLN A 99 23.57 -9.38 -0.57
C GLN A 99 22.12 -9.62 -0.14
N PHE A 100 21.84 -9.58 1.16
CA PHE A 100 20.48 -9.68 1.67
C PHE A 100 19.64 -8.46 1.25
N ALA A 101 20.20 -7.26 1.43
CA ALA A 101 19.51 -6.00 1.17
C ALA A 101 19.31 -5.69 -0.31
N ILE A 102 20.04 -6.33 -1.23
CA ILE A 102 19.99 -6.07 -2.69
C ILE A 102 19.49 -7.28 -3.48
N GLY A 103 19.83 -8.50 -3.06
CA GLY A 103 19.54 -9.72 -3.81
C GLY A 103 18.20 -10.39 -3.48
N PHE A 104 17.68 -10.20 -2.27
CA PHE A 104 16.44 -10.85 -1.82
C PHE A 104 15.56 -9.89 -1.00
N HIS A 105 15.15 -8.78 -1.61
CA HIS A 105 14.32 -7.79 -0.94
C HIS A 105 13.17 -7.28 -1.81
N GLY A 106 12.06 -6.98 -1.14
CA GLY A 106 11.07 -6.02 -1.60
C GLY A 106 11.20 -4.72 -0.79
N SER A 107 10.34 -3.74 -1.06
CA SER A 107 10.31 -2.51 -0.24
C SER A 107 9.98 -2.78 1.23
N PHE A 108 9.16 -3.81 1.52
CA PHE A 108 8.65 -4.12 2.86
C PHE A 108 9.03 -5.52 3.38
N ASN A 109 9.80 -6.28 2.60
CA ASN A 109 10.13 -7.67 2.94
C ASN A 109 11.56 -8.02 2.61
N PHE A 110 12.08 -8.97 3.37
CA PHE A 110 13.25 -9.74 3.01
C PHE A 110 12.84 -11.18 2.69
N HIS A 111 13.61 -11.83 1.82
CA HIS A 111 13.30 -13.17 1.34
C HIS A 111 14.50 -14.10 1.55
N ILE A 112 14.24 -15.36 1.89
CA ILE A 112 15.26 -16.42 1.87
C ILE A 112 14.69 -17.57 1.07
N LYS A 113 15.36 -17.91 -0.03
CA LYS A 113 14.94 -19.04 -0.88
C LYS A 113 15.35 -20.36 -0.25
N VAL A 114 14.46 -21.33 -0.26
CA VAL A 114 14.67 -22.70 0.20
C VAL A 114 14.36 -23.65 -0.94
N ASP A 115 15.37 -24.36 -1.44
CA ASP A 115 15.22 -25.35 -2.50
C ASP A 115 15.09 -26.75 -1.89
N PHE A 116 14.19 -27.55 -2.45
CA PHE A 116 13.95 -28.92 -2.06
C PHE A 116 14.58 -29.89 -3.05
N GLU A 117 14.91 -31.08 -2.56
CA GLU A 117 15.23 -32.23 -3.42
C GLU A 117 14.04 -32.47 -4.38
N GLY A 118 14.30 -32.46 -5.68
CA GLY A 118 13.27 -32.57 -6.72
C GLY A 118 12.94 -31.27 -7.46
N GLY A 119 13.58 -30.15 -7.10
CA GLY A 119 13.58 -28.92 -7.90
C GLY A 119 12.49 -27.89 -7.56
N ASP A 120 11.60 -28.20 -6.61
CA ASP A 120 10.68 -27.22 -6.06
C ASP A 120 11.42 -26.24 -5.12
N SER A 121 10.86 -25.03 -4.96
CA SER A 121 11.39 -24.05 -4.02
C SER A 121 10.28 -23.38 -3.22
N TRP A 122 10.59 -22.99 -1.99
CA TRP A 122 9.80 -22.06 -1.17
C TRP A 122 10.61 -20.79 -0.86
N ILE A 123 9.94 -19.78 -0.34
CA ILE A 123 10.53 -18.56 0.20
C ILE A 123 10.09 -18.39 1.65
N MET A 124 11.04 -18.18 2.55
CA MET A 124 10.78 -17.55 3.84
C MET A 124 10.68 -16.04 3.62
N ARG A 125 9.50 -15.46 3.82
CA ARG A 125 9.22 -14.03 3.64
C ARG A 125 9.15 -13.36 5.00
N ILE A 126 10.03 -12.39 5.25
CA ILE A 126 10.23 -11.73 6.54
C ILE A 126 9.84 -10.26 6.43
N ARG A 127 8.95 -9.78 7.32
CA ARG A 127 8.50 -8.39 7.35
C ARG A 127 9.60 -7.46 7.83
N ARG A 128 9.80 -6.35 7.11
CA ARG A 128 10.65 -5.25 7.53
C ARG A 128 9.94 -4.37 8.56
N ARG A 129 10.66 -4.03 9.63
CA ARG A 129 10.25 -3.08 10.68
C ARG A 129 10.66 -1.65 10.34
N ALA A 130 11.83 -1.48 9.71
CA ALA A 130 12.33 -0.17 9.32
C ALA A 130 11.63 0.37 8.06
N GLY A 131 11.03 -0.51 7.25
CA GLY A 131 10.32 -0.13 6.02
C GLY A 131 9.13 0.79 6.28
N ARG A 132 8.35 0.50 7.33
CA ARG A 132 7.35 1.40 7.89
C ARG A 132 7.39 1.26 9.40
N HIS A 133 7.74 2.33 10.10
CA HIS A 133 8.01 2.35 11.54
C HIS A 133 6.75 2.11 12.40
N TYR A 134 6.08 0.98 12.19
CA TYR A 134 4.89 0.55 12.91
C TYR A 134 5.26 -0.33 14.10
N PRO A 135 4.37 -0.42 15.10
CA PRO A 135 4.42 -1.49 16.07
C PRO A 135 4.38 -2.88 15.40
N ASP A 136 4.87 -3.90 16.10
CA ASP A 136 4.90 -5.29 15.59
C ASP A 136 3.51 -5.85 15.26
N GLU A 137 2.48 -5.42 15.99
CA GLU A 137 1.12 -5.95 15.85
C GLU A 137 0.53 -5.70 14.44
N PRO A 138 0.47 -4.47 13.90
CA PRO A 138 0.11 -4.23 12.50
C PRO A 138 0.86 -5.09 11.48
N LEU A 139 2.16 -5.32 11.67
CA LEU A 139 2.97 -6.14 10.76
C LEU A 139 2.58 -7.62 10.83
N LYS A 140 2.26 -8.14 12.02
CA LYS A 140 1.77 -9.51 12.21
C LYS A 140 0.40 -9.71 11.58
N LEU A 141 -0.51 -8.76 11.79
CA LEU A 141 -1.85 -8.79 11.19
C LEU A 141 -1.76 -8.76 9.65
N ASN A 142 -0.92 -7.88 9.12
CA ASN A 142 -0.62 -7.80 7.69
C ASN A 142 -0.03 -9.09 7.11
N LEU A 143 0.90 -9.73 7.83
CA LEU A 143 1.42 -11.03 7.43
C LEU A 143 0.34 -12.12 7.44
N ALA A 144 -0.47 -12.19 8.48
CA ALA A 144 -1.55 -13.18 8.56
C ALA A 144 -2.57 -13.00 7.42
N SER A 145 -2.94 -11.75 7.11
CA SER A 145 -3.80 -11.41 5.98
C SER A 145 -3.21 -11.80 4.63
N GLU A 146 -1.91 -11.63 4.42
CA GLU A 146 -1.25 -12.08 3.19
C GLU A 146 -1.36 -13.60 3.04
N VAL A 147 -1.09 -14.35 4.11
CA VAL A 147 -1.18 -15.83 4.08
C VAL A 147 -2.62 -16.28 3.81
N ALA A 148 -3.61 -15.67 4.45
CA ALA A 148 -5.03 -15.96 4.21
C ALA A 148 -5.43 -15.65 2.76
N THR A 149 -4.97 -14.52 2.21
CA THR A 149 -5.21 -14.13 0.81
C THR A 149 -4.62 -15.15 -0.16
N ASN A 150 -3.35 -15.52 0.01
CA ASN A 150 -2.68 -16.51 -0.82
C ASN A 150 -3.40 -17.87 -0.77
N ARG A 151 -3.82 -18.33 0.42
CA ARG A 151 -4.55 -19.60 0.57
C ARG A 151 -5.90 -19.57 -0.15
N VAL A 152 -6.70 -18.51 -0.01
CA VAL A 152 -8.02 -18.45 -0.67
C VAL A 152 -7.90 -18.37 -2.19
N LEU A 153 -6.94 -17.58 -2.69
CA LEU A 153 -6.68 -17.47 -4.13
C LEU A 153 -6.12 -18.79 -4.71
N HIS A 154 -5.15 -19.41 -4.04
CA HIS A 154 -4.60 -20.70 -4.46
C HIS A 154 -5.66 -21.81 -4.47
N LYS A 155 -6.49 -21.90 -3.41
CA LYS A 155 -7.63 -22.84 -3.36
C LYS A 155 -8.66 -22.55 -4.46
N GLY A 156 -8.80 -21.29 -4.87
CA GLY A 156 -9.61 -20.87 -6.01
C GLY A 156 -9.03 -21.23 -7.39
N GLY A 157 -7.86 -21.88 -7.45
CA GLY A 157 -7.22 -22.29 -8.70
C GLY A 157 -6.40 -21.18 -9.38
N LEU A 158 -6.15 -20.07 -8.70
CA LEU A 158 -5.33 -18.99 -9.25
C LEU A 158 -3.84 -19.31 -9.11
N LYS A 159 -3.06 -18.89 -10.11
CA LYS A 159 -1.59 -18.93 -10.08
C LYS A 159 -1.05 -17.85 -9.12
N VAL A 160 -1.00 -18.18 -7.84
CA VAL A 160 -0.45 -17.37 -6.74
C VAL A 160 0.41 -18.27 -5.83
N PRO A 161 1.31 -17.74 -5.00
CA PRO A 161 1.98 -18.56 -3.99
C PRO A 161 0.95 -19.20 -3.05
N ASN A 162 1.07 -20.50 -2.75
CA ASN A 162 0.49 -21.01 -1.51
C ASN A 162 1.32 -20.51 -0.33
N ALA A 163 0.74 -20.40 0.86
CA ALA A 163 1.41 -19.79 2.00
C ALA A 163 1.08 -20.45 3.34
N TRP A 164 2.02 -20.34 4.27
CA TRP A 164 1.92 -20.88 5.63
C TRP A 164 2.37 -19.84 6.65
N LEU A 165 1.58 -19.72 7.71
CA LEU A 165 1.98 -18.95 8.88
C LEU A 165 3.25 -19.54 9.50
N ARG A 166 3.94 -18.71 10.29
CA ARG A 166 4.95 -19.19 11.24
C ARG A 166 4.36 -20.32 12.09
N PRO A 167 5.06 -21.47 12.23
CA PRO A 167 4.61 -22.54 13.12
C PRO A 167 4.44 -22.07 14.57
N GLU A 168 3.39 -22.51 15.26
CA GLU A 168 3.12 -22.15 16.66
C GLU A 168 4.28 -22.50 17.59
N HIS A 169 4.93 -23.65 17.35
CA HIS A 169 6.07 -24.15 18.11
C HIS A 169 7.43 -23.66 17.60
N SER A 170 7.44 -22.65 16.72
CA SER A 170 8.66 -22.08 16.17
C SER A 170 9.57 -21.54 17.28
N LYS A 171 10.83 -21.97 17.26
CA LYS A 171 11.87 -21.56 18.22
C LYS A 171 12.52 -20.22 17.84
N PHE A 172 12.16 -19.61 16.71
CA PHE A 172 12.71 -18.32 16.31
C PHE A 172 12.34 -17.22 17.31
N HIS A 173 13.17 -16.19 17.41
CA HIS A 173 12.85 -15.06 18.27
C HIS A 173 11.49 -14.43 17.86
N PRO A 174 10.61 -14.02 18.80
CA PRO A 174 9.30 -13.43 18.47
C PRO A 174 9.36 -12.12 17.67
N LYS A 175 10.55 -11.50 17.61
CA LYS A 175 10.81 -10.33 16.74
C LYS A 175 10.97 -10.69 15.26
N LEU A 176 11.19 -11.95 14.91
CA LEU A 176 11.14 -12.37 13.52
C LEU A 176 9.67 -12.57 13.13
N ILE A 177 9.15 -11.66 12.31
CA ILE A 177 7.78 -11.70 11.78
C ILE A 177 7.88 -12.24 10.37
N TYR A 178 7.52 -13.50 10.15
CA TYR A 178 7.73 -14.18 8.87
C TYR A 178 6.63 -15.21 8.57
N CYS A 179 6.57 -15.61 7.30
CA CYS A 179 5.76 -16.70 6.78
C CYS A 179 6.58 -17.49 5.75
N TYR A 180 6.08 -18.66 5.38
CA TYR A 180 6.60 -19.42 4.24
C TYR A 180 5.63 -19.29 3.05
N GLN A 181 6.17 -19.23 1.85
CA GLN A 181 5.40 -19.15 0.61
C GLN A 181 6.00 -20.10 -0.43
N ALA A 182 5.16 -20.72 -1.26
CA ALA A 182 5.64 -21.44 -2.43
C ALA A 182 6.32 -20.46 -3.41
N PHE A 183 7.42 -20.88 -4.03
CA PHE A 183 8.08 -20.09 -5.06
C PHE A 183 7.28 -20.19 -6.36
N LEU A 184 6.93 -19.05 -6.97
CA LEU A 184 6.36 -19.03 -8.31
C LEU A 184 7.46 -18.91 -9.37
N PRO A 185 7.46 -19.76 -10.40
CA PRO A 185 8.43 -19.68 -11.49
C PRO A 185 8.20 -18.45 -12.38
N GLY A 186 9.16 -18.20 -13.28
CA GLY A 186 9.16 -17.03 -14.18
C GLY A 186 9.75 -15.79 -13.51
N GLU A 187 9.99 -14.75 -14.31
CA GLU A 187 10.55 -13.47 -13.89
C GLU A 187 9.54 -12.33 -14.01
N MET A 188 9.90 -11.17 -13.45
CA MET A 188 9.17 -9.93 -13.72
C MET A 188 9.19 -9.63 -15.22
N TRP A 189 8.04 -9.30 -15.80
CA TRP A 189 7.96 -8.98 -17.23
C TRP A 189 8.63 -7.63 -17.56
N ARG A 190 9.89 -7.69 -18.02
CA ARG A 190 10.72 -6.52 -18.28
C ARG A 190 10.16 -5.52 -19.29
N PRO A 191 9.47 -5.92 -20.37
CA PRO A 191 8.86 -4.96 -21.29
C PRO A 191 7.91 -3.98 -20.59
N TRP A 192 7.32 -4.35 -19.45
CA TRP A 192 6.43 -3.48 -18.70
C TRP A 192 7.11 -2.67 -17.61
N PHE A 193 8.41 -2.89 -17.39
CA PHE A 193 9.15 -2.31 -16.26
C PHE A 193 9.33 -0.79 -16.34
N TYR A 194 9.51 -0.26 -17.53
CA TYR A 194 9.81 1.16 -17.73
C TYR A 194 8.53 1.97 -17.89
N PRO A 195 8.38 3.14 -17.22
CA PRO A 195 7.21 3.99 -17.38
C PRO A 195 6.90 4.35 -18.83
N ASP A 196 7.94 4.60 -19.63
CA ASP A 196 7.82 5.04 -21.03
C ASP A 196 7.32 3.93 -21.97
N SER A 197 7.22 2.68 -21.50
CA SER A 197 6.73 1.57 -22.31
C SER A 197 5.22 1.35 -22.24
N ARG A 198 4.49 2.18 -21.47
CA ARG A 198 3.04 2.03 -21.26
C ARG A 198 2.21 2.34 -22.49
N ASP A 199 2.69 3.25 -23.33
CA ASP A 199 1.98 3.74 -24.50
C ASP A 199 2.58 3.19 -25.82
N LEU A 200 3.59 2.34 -25.70
CA LEU A 200 4.15 1.62 -26.85
C LEU A 200 3.18 0.52 -27.32
N PRO A 201 3.15 0.19 -28.62
CA PRO A 201 2.44 -0.97 -29.12
C PRO A 201 2.88 -2.25 -28.39
N LEU A 202 1.92 -3.13 -28.10
CA LEU A 202 2.23 -4.41 -27.46
C LEU A 202 2.71 -5.41 -28.50
N GLU A 203 3.91 -5.94 -28.27
CA GLU A 203 4.44 -7.08 -29.02
C GLU A 203 3.66 -8.37 -28.70
N GLN A 204 3.81 -9.38 -29.56
CA GLN A 204 3.06 -10.64 -29.48
C GLN A 204 3.19 -11.32 -28.11
N ASP A 205 4.39 -11.33 -27.52
CA ASP A 205 4.63 -11.96 -26.22
C ASP A 205 3.97 -11.17 -25.08
N SER A 206 3.92 -9.83 -25.18
CA SER A 206 3.17 -9.00 -24.22
C SER A 206 1.66 -9.21 -24.34
N LEU A 207 1.14 -9.45 -25.55
CA LEU A 207 -0.26 -9.84 -25.75
C LEU A 207 -0.55 -11.23 -25.19
N ARG A 208 0.37 -12.18 -25.32
CA ARG A 208 0.25 -13.51 -24.71
C ARG A 208 0.22 -13.42 -23.18
N LEU A 209 1.10 -12.62 -22.58
CA LEU A 209 1.07 -12.34 -21.14
C LEU A 209 -0.27 -11.74 -20.72
N LEU A 210 -0.72 -10.70 -21.44
CA LEU A 210 -1.97 -10.01 -21.15
C LEU A 210 -3.17 -10.96 -21.18
N ASN A 211 -3.25 -11.86 -22.17
CA ASN A 211 -4.31 -12.87 -22.22
C ASN A 211 -4.26 -13.81 -21.01
N GLY A 212 -3.07 -14.24 -20.58
CA GLY A 212 -2.93 -15.02 -19.35
C GLY A 212 -3.36 -14.26 -18.08
N VAL A 213 -3.10 -12.96 -18.03
CA VAL A 213 -3.59 -12.07 -16.95
C VAL A 213 -5.12 -11.94 -16.99
N VAL A 214 -5.72 -11.87 -18.17
CA VAL A 214 -7.18 -11.85 -18.35
C VAL A 214 -7.80 -13.15 -17.85
N ASP A 215 -7.29 -14.31 -18.27
CA ASP A 215 -7.76 -15.61 -17.79
C ASP A 215 -7.67 -15.72 -16.26
N TRP A 216 -6.59 -15.17 -15.69
CA TRP A 216 -6.40 -15.08 -14.24
C TRP A 216 -7.48 -14.21 -13.57
N PHE A 217 -7.77 -13.01 -14.11
CA PHE A 217 -8.83 -12.15 -13.57
C PHE A 217 -10.23 -12.77 -13.73
N LEU A 218 -10.51 -13.45 -14.83
CA LEU A 218 -11.76 -14.19 -15.05
C LEU A 218 -11.95 -15.33 -14.05
N THR A 219 -10.85 -15.93 -13.62
CA THR A 219 -10.85 -16.94 -12.54
C THR A 219 -11.06 -16.26 -11.18
N MET A 220 -10.36 -15.14 -10.91
CA MET A 220 -10.51 -14.38 -9.68
C MET A 220 -11.94 -13.87 -9.46
N GLU A 221 -12.63 -13.44 -10.52
CA GLU A 221 -13.98 -12.90 -10.42
C GLU A 221 -15.02 -13.88 -9.89
N LYS A 222 -14.76 -15.19 -10.04
CA LYS A 222 -15.60 -16.25 -9.48
C LYS A 222 -15.47 -16.35 -7.96
N LEU A 223 -14.40 -15.81 -7.37
CA LEU A 223 -14.22 -15.72 -5.93
C LEU A 223 -14.99 -14.50 -5.41
N GLN A 224 -16.11 -14.78 -4.76
CA GLN A 224 -17.03 -13.78 -4.24
C GLN A 224 -17.06 -13.78 -2.72
N PHE A 225 -17.21 -12.59 -2.14
CA PHE A 225 -17.20 -12.34 -0.72
C PHE A 225 -18.42 -11.51 -0.31
N ASP A 226 -18.82 -11.61 0.97
CA ASP A 226 -20.03 -10.99 1.53
C ASP A 226 -19.76 -9.65 2.25
N LYS A 227 -18.48 -9.31 2.47
CA LYS A 227 -18.04 -8.09 3.14
C LYS A 227 -16.85 -7.45 2.44
N VAL A 228 -16.56 -6.22 2.85
CA VAL A 228 -15.40 -5.43 2.44
C VAL A 228 -14.40 -5.36 3.59
N GLY A 229 -13.18 -5.83 3.34
CA GLY A 229 -12.13 -5.95 4.36
C GLY A 229 -11.02 -6.88 3.88
N SER A 230 -10.07 -7.20 4.74
CA SER A 230 -8.93 -8.06 4.34
C SER A 230 -9.24 -9.54 4.64
N PRO A 231 -8.82 -10.49 3.77
CA PRO A 231 -8.90 -11.91 4.09
C PRO A 231 -8.22 -12.24 5.41
N TRP A 232 -8.85 -13.09 6.21
CA TRP A 232 -8.47 -13.36 7.59
C TRP A 232 -8.78 -14.82 7.96
N PHE A 233 -8.05 -15.38 8.92
CA PHE A 233 -8.31 -16.74 9.41
C PHE A 233 -9.52 -16.78 10.34
N GLY A 234 -10.45 -17.70 10.10
CA GLY A 234 -11.58 -17.98 10.97
C GLY A 234 -11.15 -18.65 12.27
N GLN A 235 -12.06 -19.41 12.89
CA GLN A 235 -11.70 -20.22 14.07
C GLN A 235 -10.76 -21.37 13.72
N ASP A 236 -10.81 -21.85 12.47
CA ASP A 236 -9.88 -22.81 11.89
C ASP A 236 -9.01 -22.07 10.85
N GLU A 237 -7.70 -22.33 10.84
CA GLU A 237 -6.79 -21.77 9.83
C GLU A 237 -7.10 -22.21 8.39
N ASN A 238 -7.92 -23.26 8.23
CA ASN A 238 -8.43 -23.71 6.94
C ASN A 238 -9.66 -22.93 6.46
N ASP A 239 -10.27 -22.13 7.33
CA ASP A 239 -11.39 -21.25 7.01
C ASP A 239 -10.90 -19.82 6.83
N VAL A 240 -11.11 -19.25 5.64
CA VAL A 240 -10.74 -17.87 5.33
C VAL A 240 -12.02 -17.04 5.25
N ILE A 241 -12.13 -16.08 6.16
CA ILE A 241 -13.23 -15.12 6.24
C ILE A 241 -12.75 -13.72 5.81
N VAL A 242 -13.67 -12.76 5.71
CA VAL A 242 -13.32 -11.34 5.57
C VAL A 242 -13.29 -10.67 6.94
N GLY A 243 -12.10 -10.28 7.37
CA GLY A 243 -11.84 -9.55 8.61
C GLY A 243 -11.77 -8.03 8.41
N PRO A 244 -11.28 -7.30 9.44
CA PRO A 244 -11.05 -5.86 9.33
C PRO A 244 -10.12 -5.50 8.16
N LEU A 245 -10.22 -4.26 7.68
CA LEU A 245 -9.33 -3.76 6.63
C LEU A 245 -7.92 -3.53 7.19
N ILE A 246 -6.95 -4.16 6.55
CA ILE A 246 -5.53 -3.97 6.82
C ILE A 246 -4.93 -3.12 5.69
N THR A 247 -4.50 -1.92 6.04
CA THR A 247 -4.02 -0.90 5.10
C THR A 247 -2.53 -0.64 5.25
N ARG A 248 -1.89 -0.17 4.17
CA ARG A 248 -0.45 0.16 4.13
C ARG A 248 0.01 1.05 5.29
N HIS A 249 -0.84 1.99 5.69
CA HIS A 249 -0.72 2.72 6.94
C HIS A 249 -1.86 2.30 7.86
N PRO A 250 -1.59 1.85 9.10
CA PRO A 250 -2.63 1.57 10.08
C PRO A 250 -3.68 2.68 10.13
N ILE A 251 -4.96 2.29 10.15
CA ILE A 251 -6.07 3.24 10.25
C ILE A 251 -5.96 4.01 11.56
N PHE A 252 -5.56 3.36 12.65
CA PHE A 252 -5.33 4.05 13.93
C PHE A 252 -3.85 4.00 14.31
N THR A 253 -3.38 5.01 15.04
CA THR A 253 -2.00 5.04 15.57
C THR A 253 -1.84 4.25 16.88
N ILE A 254 -2.97 3.81 17.45
CA ILE A 254 -3.09 2.98 18.64
C ILE A 254 -3.99 1.77 18.34
N PRO A 255 -3.95 0.70 19.16
CA PRO A 255 -4.85 -0.43 18.99
C PRO A 255 -6.32 0.00 18.88
N PRO A 256 -7.12 -0.65 18.01
CA PRO A 256 -6.80 -1.88 17.30
C PRO A 256 -6.04 -1.71 15.98
N TYR A 257 -5.60 -0.51 15.57
CA TYR A 257 -4.88 -0.25 14.30
C TYR A 257 -5.67 -0.46 12.99
N TYR A 258 -6.76 -1.22 13.01
CA TYR A 258 -7.63 -1.52 11.86
C TYR A 258 -9.09 -1.15 12.13
N ARG A 259 -9.92 -1.25 11.09
CA ARG A 259 -11.38 -1.00 11.16
C ARG A 259 -12.12 -1.86 10.15
N GLY A 260 -13.37 -2.18 10.45
CA GLY A 260 -14.20 -3.08 9.64
C GLY A 260 -14.34 -4.46 10.29
N PRO A 261 -14.77 -5.50 9.54
CA PRO A 261 -15.16 -5.44 8.12
C PRO A 261 -16.34 -4.49 7.87
N PHE A 262 -16.51 -4.06 6.62
CA PHE A 262 -17.54 -3.13 6.17
C PHE A 262 -18.58 -3.85 5.32
N ARG A 263 -19.78 -3.27 5.22
CA ARG A 263 -20.87 -3.82 4.40
C ARG A 263 -20.81 -3.35 2.95
N THR A 264 -20.14 -2.23 2.68
CA THR A 264 -20.03 -1.65 1.34
C THR A 264 -18.66 -1.01 1.13
N ALA A 265 -18.28 -0.79 -0.13
CA ALA A 265 -17.05 -0.06 -0.47
C ALA A 265 -17.13 1.41 -0.02
N LYS A 266 -18.34 2.01 -0.04
CA LYS A 266 -18.57 3.37 0.48
C LYS A 266 -18.23 3.46 1.96
N GLU A 267 -18.72 2.53 2.79
CA GLU A 267 -18.41 2.51 4.22
C GLU A 267 -16.90 2.42 4.48
N LYS A 268 -16.19 1.56 3.72
CA LYS A 268 -14.72 1.45 3.76
C LYS A 268 -14.05 2.80 3.49
N TRP A 269 -14.36 3.42 2.35
CA TRP A 269 -13.71 4.67 1.93
C TRP A 269 -14.04 5.83 2.86
N LEU A 270 -15.30 5.97 3.28
CA LEU A 270 -15.69 6.98 4.27
C LEU A 270 -15.00 6.77 5.61
N ALA A 271 -14.80 5.52 6.05
CA ALA A 271 -14.10 5.23 7.29
C ALA A 271 -12.62 5.65 7.24
N ILE A 272 -11.94 5.43 6.11
CA ILE A 272 -10.55 5.89 5.88
C ILE A 272 -10.49 7.42 5.88
N LEU A 273 -11.36 8.08 5.11
CA LEU A 273 -11.39 9.54 4.97
C LEU A 273 -11.70 10.22 6.30
N ASN A 274 -12.72 9.76 7.03
CA ASN A 274 -13.09 10.31 8.34
C ASN A 274 -11.98 10.14 9.37
N ASN A 275 -11.24 9.04 9.32
CA ASN A 275 -10.10 8.84 10.21
C ASN A 275 -8.98 9.85 9.93
N LYS A 276 -8.58 10.01 8.65
CA LYS A 276 -7.55 11.01 8.27
C LYS A 276 -7.99 12.43 8.64
N ILE A 277 -9.27 12.79 8.42
CA ILE A 277 -9.83 14.07 8.86
C ILE A 277 -9.70 14.23 10.37
N SER A 278 -10.04 13.21 11.16
CA SER A 278 -9.87 13.24 12.62
C SER A 278 -8.41 13.44 13.03
N LEU A 279 -7.46 12.82 12.34
CA LEU A 279 -6.03 12.99 12.61
C LEU A 279 -5.53 14.39 12.27
N ILE A 280 -6.10 15.05 11.25
CA ILE A 280 -5.82 16.47 10.96
C ILE A 280 -6.35 17.36 12.08
N LEU A 281 -7.62 17.19 12.46
CA LEU A 281 -8.24 17.99 13.53
C LEU A 281 -7.54 17.78 14.88
N SER A 282 -6.94 16.61 15.11
CA SER A 282 -6.10 16.34 16.29
C SER A 282 -4.62 16.68 16.10
N ARG A 283 -4.22 17.29 14.97
CA ARG A 283 -2.84 17.68 14.66
C ARG A 283 -1.82 16.55 14.72
N ASN A 284 -2.23 15.36 14.31
CA ASN A 284 -1.40 14.16 14.28
C ASN A 284 -1.10 13.69 12.85
N TYR A 285 -1.66 14.32 11.82
CA TYR A 285 -1.58 13.84 10.44
C TYR A 285 -0.46 14.48 9.61
N CYS A 286 -0.57 15.77 9.32
CA CYS A 286 0.29 16.49 8.38
C CYS A 286 0.94 17.71 9.05
N ASN A 287 1.87 18.34 8.35
CA ASN A 287 2.52 19.55 8.86
C ASN A 287 1.55 20.75 8.91
N PRO A 288 1.82 21.76 9.78
CA PRO A 288 0.98 22.95 9.92
C PRO A 288 0.74 23.70 8.60
N ASP A 289 1.76 23.83 7.75
CA ASP A 289 1.69 24.59 6.51
C ASP A 289 0.72 23.99 5.48
N ARG A 290 0.40 22.70 5.61
CA ARG A 290 -0.51 21.96 4.71
C ARG A 290 -1.86 21.64 5.33
N GLU A 291 -2.09 21.96 6.61
CA GLU A 291 -3.26 21.51 7.39
C GLU A 291 -4.59 21.81 6.69
N LEU A 292 -4.78 23.06 6.22
CA LEU A 292 -6.01 23.46 5.52
C LEU A 292 -6.17 22.79 4.16
N GLN A 293 -5.07 22.64 3.41
CA GLN A 293 -5.09 21.98 2.12
C GLN A 293 -5.51 20.50 2.28
N GLU A 294 -4.84 19.76 3.17
CA GLU A 294 -5.16 18.36 3.48
C GLU A 294 -6.60 18.20 3.98
N TYR A 295 -7.06 19.12 4.83
CA TYR A 295 -8.42 19.10 5.34
C TYR A 295 -9.46 19.22 4.21
N PHE A 296 -9.34 20.24 3.35
CA PHE A 296 -10.28 20.44 2.26
C PHE A 296 -10.24 19.31 1.24
N MET A 297 -9.04 18.80 0.94
CA MET A 297 -8.88 17.70 -0.01
C MET A 297 -9.62 16.45 0.48
N LEU A 298 -9.47 16.08 1.76
CA LEU A 298 -10.18 14.94 2.34
C LEU A 298 -11.70 15.19 2.45
N MET A 299 -12.12 16.41 2.75
CA MET A 299 -13.53 16.79 2.77
C MET A 299 -14.16 16.64 1.38
N GLU A 300 -13.44 17.03 0.33
CA GLU A 300 -13.92 16.90 -1.04
C GLU A 300 -13.99 15.44 -1.49
N ALA A 301 -12.95 14.64 -1.21
CA ALA A 301 -12.99 13.20 -1.45
C ALA A 301 -14.13 12.53 -0.68
N LYS A 302 -14.38 12.93 0.57
CA LYS A 302 -15.51 12.45 1.39
C LYS A 302 -16.85 12.79 0.75
N ARG A 303 -17.02 14.00 0.21
CA ARG A 303 -18.23 14.40 -0.51
C ARG A 303 -18.44 13.55 -1.77
N LEU A 304 -17.39 13.36 -2.56
CA LEU A 304 -17.44 12.58 -3.80
C LEU A 304 -17.79 11.11 -3.53
N VAL A 305 -17.10 10.47 -2.58
CA VAL A 305 -17.41 9.10 -2.14
C VAL A 305 -18.82 9.00 -1.56
N GLY A 306 -19.21 9.96 -0.72
CA GLY A 306 -20.54 10.00 -0.10
C GLY A 306 -21.68 10.03 -1.12
N ASN A 307 -21.48 10.71 -2.25
CA ASN A 307 -22.47 10.83 -3.32
C ASN A 307 -22.38 9.73 -4.39
N CYS A 308 -21.38 8.85 -4.33
CA CYS A 308 -21.19 7.78 -5.32
C CYS A 308 -22.12 6.59 -5.03
N LYS A 309 -23.19 6.41 -5.82
CA LYS A 309 -24.15 5.30 -5.64
C LYS A 309 -23.54 3.92 -5.91
N GLU A 310 -22.64 3.83 -6.88
CA GLU A 310 -21.93 2.59 -7.25
C GLU A 310 -21.24 1.93 -6.04
N MET A 311 -20.68 2.73 -5.14
CA MET A 311 -20.00 2.24 -3.94
C MET A 311 -20.96 1.79 -2.81
N GLU A 312 -22.27 2.03 -2.93
CA GLU A 312 -23.28 1.54 -1.96
C GLU A 312 -23.71 0.10 -2.22
N ASN A 313 -23.30 -0.48 -3.34
CA ASN A 313 -23.64 -1.85 -3.68
C ASN A 313 -23.19 -2.81 -2.55
N ALA A 314 -24.11 -3.64 -2.07
CA ALA A 314 -23.91 -4.56 -0.95
C ALA A 314 -23.23 -5.89 -1.35
N GLY A 315 -22.56 -5.91 -2.51
CA GLY A 315 -21.86 -7.07 -3.05
C GLY A 315 -22.52 -7.70 -4.28
N PRO A 316 -22.00 -8.84 -4.78
CA PRO A 316 -20.83 -9.55 -4.22
C PRO A 316 -19.54 -8.71 -4.29
N PHE A 317 -18.63 -8.97 -3.36
CA PHE A 317 -17.31 -8.34 -3.31
C PHE A 317 -16.24 -9.27 -3.87
N HIS A 318 -15.13 -8.69 -4.32
CA HIS A 318 -14.03 -9.39 -4.97
C HIS A 318 -12.70 -8.90 -4.42
N ILE A 319 -11.68 -9.76 -4.43
CA ILE A 319 -10.32 -9.38 -4.01
C ILE A 319 -9.74 -8.35 -4.99
N LYS A 320 -9.11 -7.31 -4.44
CA LYS A 320 -8.30 -6.34 -5.14
C LYS A 320 -6.85 -6.45 -4.66
N HIS A 321 -5.93 -6.55 -5.60
CA HIS A 321 -4.51 -6.39 -5.35
C HIS A 321 -4.20 -4.90 -5.13
N ASP A 322 -3.81 -4.52 -3.92
CA ASP A 322 -3.54 -3.10 -3.57
C ASP A 322 -2.13 -2.64 -4.01
N ASP A 323 -1.26 -3.51 -4.52
CA ASP A 323 0.04 -3.12 -5.12
C ASP A 323 0.12 -3.46 -6.60
N ASP A 324 -0.96 -3.20 -7.33
CA ASP A 324 -1.19 -3.62 -8.72
C ASP A 324 -0.36 -2.81 -9.76
N ARG A 325 0.94 -2.65 -9.48
CA ARG A 325 1.97 -2.17 -10.42
C ARG A 325 2.24 -3.24 -11.51
N PHE A 326 3.38 -3.24 -12.19
CA PHE A 326 3.68 -4.28 -13.21
C PHE A 326 4.74 -5.29 -12.74
N ASP A 327 5.46 -4.97 -11.67
CA ASP A 327 6.63 -5.71 -11.19
C ASP A 327 6.26 -7.00 -10.43
N HIS A 328 4.99 -7.15 -10.04
CA HIS A 328 4.47 -8.33 -9.34
C HIS A 328 3.93 -9.42 -10.28
N ILE A 329 3.80 -9.14 -11.59
CA ILE A 329 3.34 -10.11 -12.59
C ILE A 329 4.53 -10.94 -13.04
N ARG A 330 4.42 -12.27 -12.89
CA ARG A 330 5.45 -13.22 -13.28
C ARG A 330 5.13 -13.84 -14.64
N ALA A 331 6.15 -13.94 -15.48
CA ALA A 331 6.05 -14.52 -16.81
C ALA A 331 7.36 -15.23 -17.20
N ASN A 332 7.28 -16.13 -18.17
CA ASN A 332 8.45 -16.64 -18.86
C ASN A 332 9.01 -15.51 -19.77
N GLU A 333 10.26 -15.09 -19.53
CA GLU A 333 10.89 -13.98 -20.28
C GLU A 333 11.01 -14.24 -21.79
N THR A 334 11.00 -15.51 -22.23
CA THR A 334 11.25 -15.87 -23.63
C THR A 334 10.01 -15.73 -24.50
N ASP A 335 8.82 -15.95 -23.94
CA ASP A 335 7.60 -16.14 -24.74
C ASP A 335 6.35 -15.49 -24.14
N GLY A 336 6.49 -14.76 -23.03
CA GLY A 336 5.40 -14.05 -22.37
C GLY A 336 4.38 -14.95 -21.68
N GLU A 337 4.67 -16.24 -21.46
CA GLU A 337 3.73 -17.11 -20.77
C GLU A 337 3.52 -16.64 -19.31
N PHE A 338 2.27 -16.35 -18.95
CA PHE A 338 1.88 -15.97 -17.60
C PHE A 338 2.09 -17.12 -16.59
N THR A 339 2.87 -16.86 -15.54
CA THR A 339 3.18 -17.85 -14.50
C THR A 339 2.54 -17.55 -13.14
N GLY A 340 2.15 -16.31 -12.87
CA GLY A 340 1.37 -15.96 -11.69
C GLY A 340 1.54 -14.53 -11.18
N ILE A 341 0.92 -14.23 -10.04
CA ILE A 341 0.98 -12.92 -9.36
C ILE A 341 1.43 -13.10 -7.90
N ILE A 342 2.39 -12.28 -7.47
CA ILE A 342 2.94 -12.26 -6.10
C ILE A 342 2.58 -10.95 -5.37
N ASP A 343 3.05 -10.80 -4.12
CA ASP A 343 2.97 -9.56 -3.31
C ASP A 343 1.56 -9.14 -2.83
N TRP A 344 0.78 -10.11 -2.37
CA TRP A 344 -0.60 -9.98 -1.86
C TRP A 344 -0.76 -9.33 -0.47
N GLU A 345 0.27 -8.68 0.05
CA GLU A 345 0.33 -8.22 1.44
C GLU A 345 -0.75 -7.21 1.83
N TRP A 346 -1.19 -6.36 0.90
CA TRP A 346 -2.19 -5.32 1.18
C TRP A 346 -3.55 -5.61 0.55
N ALA A 347 -3.79 -6.86 0.16
CA ALA A 347 -5.03 -7.23 -0.50
C ALA A 347 -6.25 -7.07 0.41
N TYR A 348 -7.37 -6.69 -0.20
CA TYR A 348 -8.67 -6.61 0.45
C TYR A 348 -9.78 -6.91 -0.56
N THR A 349 -10.97 -7.16 -0.03
CA THR A 349 -12.20 -7.32 -0.79
C THR A 349 -12.90 -5.99 -0.98
N THR A 350 -13.46 -5.74 -2.16
CA THR A 350 -14.16 -4.50 -2.52
C THR A 350 -15.19 -4.75 -3.63
N ASN A 351 -15.93 -3.72 -4.04
CA ASN A 351 -16.92 -3.85 -5.13
C ASN A 351 -16.26 -4.19 -6.48
N LYS A 352 -17.03 -4.77 -7.39
CA LYS A 352 -16.56 -5.29 -8.68
C LYS A 352 -15.84 -4.24 -9.52
N GLU A 353 -16.37 -3.02 -9.55
CA GLU A 353 -15.84 -1.92 -10.35
C GLU A 353 -14.43 -1.49 -9.89
N GLU A 354 -14.17 -1.51 -8.58
CA GLU A 354 -12.83 -1.24 -8.03
C GLU A 354 -11.88 -2.43 -8.23
N ALA A 355 -12.38 -3.66 -8.01
CA ALA A 355 -11.59 -4.88 -8.10
C ALA A 355 -11.05 -5.14 -9.51
N PHE A 356 -11.85 -4.84 -10.53
CA PHE A 356 -11.54 -5.08 -11.95
C PHE A 356 -11.30 -3.81 -12.76
N ALA A 357 -11.10 -2.66 -12.11
CA ALA A 357 -10.45 -1.52 -12.74
C ALA A 357 -9.06 -1.93 -13.25
N ALA A 358 -8.55 -1.25 -14.28
CA ALA A 358 -7.22 -1.52 -14.82
C ALA A 358 -6.16 -1.52 -13.70
N PRO A 359 -5.12 -2.35 -13.77
CA PRO A 359 -3.98 -2.23 -12.87
C PRO A 359 -3.39 -0.81 -12.89
N ASN A 360 -2.97 -0.26 -11.75
CA ASN A 360 -2.36 1.09 -11.71
C ASN A 360 -1.12 1.16 -12.61
N GLY A 361 -0.36 0.06 -12.75
CA GLY A 361 0.76 -0.02 -13.69
C GLY A 361 0.39 0.21 -15.18
N PHE A 362 -0.90 0.21 -15.54
CA PHE A 362 -1.38 0.33 -16.92
C PHE A 362 -1.84 1.75 -17.27
N VAL A 363 -2.05 2.66 -16.31
CA VAL A 363 -2.52 4.02 -16.63
C VAL A 363 -1.45 4.79 -17.44
N PRO A 364 -1.85 5.63 -18.41
CA PRO A 364 -0.92 6.33 -19.31
C PRO A 364 -0.12 7.42 -18.59
N ALA A 365 0.90 7.98 -19.24
CA ALA A 365 1.72 9.04 -18.62
C ALA A 365 0.90 10.31 -18.30
N GLU A 366 -0.03 10.68 -19.18
CA GLU A 366 -0.93 11.84 -19.10
C GLU A 366 -1.86 11.77 -17.88
N TYR A 367 -2.05 10.59 -17.30
CA TYR A 367 -2.75 10.44 -16.03
C TYR A 367 -2.14 11.36 -14.95
N LYS A 368 -0.81 11.49 -14.90
CA LYS A 368 -0.12 12.39 -13.94
C LYS A 368 -0.31 13.87 -14.26
N GLU A 369 -0.74 14.19 -15.48
CA GLU A 369 -1.09 15.54 -15.91
C GLU A 369 -2.56 15.88 -15.62
N GLY A 370 -3.29 14.95 -14.98
CA GLY A 370 -4.69 15.10 -14.64
C GLY A 370 -5.65 14.65 -15.74
N LYS A 371 -5.20 13.93 -16.78
CA LYS A 371 -6.09 13.41 -17.82
C LYS A 371 -6.78 12.10 -17.42
N ASN A 372 -8.08 12.01 -17.64
CA ASN A 372 -8.90 10.84 -17.37
C ASN A 372 -9.37 10.15 -18.66
N ASP A 373 -9.60 10.91 -19.74
CA ASP A 373 -10.22 10.42 -20.97
C ASP A 373 -9.25 9.64 -21.88
N ILE A 374 -7.95 9.69 -21.54
CA ILE A 374 -6.88 8.98 -22.25
C ILE A 374 -6.68 7.60 -21.62
N LEU A 375 -6.68 6.56 -22.45
CA LEU A 375 -6.33 5.19 -22.08
C LEU A 375 -5.00 4.81 -22.73
N SER A 376 -4.18 4.02 -22.03
CA SER A 376 -2.94 3.47 -22.60
C SER A 376 -3.21 2.31 -23.56
N THR A 377 -2.18 1.90 -24.32
CA THR A 377 -2.25 0.71 -25.18
C THR A 377 -2.54 -0.56 -24.38
N ARG A 378 -2.08 -0.64 -23.14
CA ARG A 378 -2.35 -1.77 -22.22
C ARG A 378 -3.79 -1.81 -21.77
N GLU A 379 -4.39 -0.66 -21.52
CA GLU A 379 -5.80 -0.57 -21.14
C GLU A 379 -6.72 -0.93 -22.31
N PHE A 380 -6.43 -0.44 -23.51
CA PHE A 380 -7.15 -0.85 -24.71
C PHE A 380 -7.06 -2.36 -24.94
N ALA A 381 -5.85 -2.92 -24.85
CA ALA A 381 -5.68 -4.36 -25.02
C ALA A 381 -6.42 -5.17 -23.94
N LEU A 382 -6.46 -4.70 -22.69
CA LEU A 382 -7.21 -5.34 -21.61
C LEU A 382 -8.73 -5.29 -21.87
N ILE A 383 -9.23 -4.15 -22.35
CA ILE A 383 -10.63 -3.95 -22.75
C ILE A 383 -11.00 -4.89 -23.91
N ASP A 384 -10.15 -4.97 -24.94
CA ASP A 384 -10.38 -5.79 -26.12
C ASP A 384 -10.35 -7.28 -25.77
N ALA A 385 -9.42 -7.70 -24.91
CA ALA A 385 -9.34 -9.06 -24.42
C ALA A 385 -10.59 -9.45 -23.61
N TYR A 386 -11.06 -8.60 -22.69
CA TYR A 386 -12.32 -8.86 -21.97
C TYR A 386 -13.52 -8.92 -22.93
N THR A 387 -13.59 -8.00 -23.89
CA THR A 387 -14.68 -7.96 -24.88
C THR A 387 -14.69 -9.24 -25.73
N SER A 388 -13.52 -9.73 -26.14
CA SER A 388 -13.35 -10.97 -26.91
C SER A 388 -13.77 -12.21 -26.12
N HIS A 389 -13.69 -12.17 -24.79
CA HIS A 389 -14.20 -13.21 -23.89
C HIS A 389 -15.69 -13.04 -23.53
N GLY A 390 -16.40 -12.10 -24.18
CA GLY A 390 -17.81 -11.82 -23.89
C GLY A 390 -18.04 -11.12 -22.55
N ARG A 391 -17.00 -10.51 -21.96
CA ARG A 391 -17.03 -9.86 -20.64
C ARG A 391 -17.04 -8.34 -20.75
N LEU A 392 -18.05 -7.82 -21.43
CA LEU A 392 -18.24 -6.37 -21.57
C LEU A 392 -18.40 -5.67 -20.21
N ASP A 393 -18.92 -6.38 -19.21
CA ASP A 393 -19.02 -5.90 -17.83
C ASP A 393 -17.65 -5.57 -17.22
N LEU A 394 -16.64 -6.43 -17.41
CA LEU A 394 -15.27 -6.19 -16.93
C LEU A 394 -14.55 -5.15 -17.79
N ALA A 395 -14.77 -5.16 -19.11
CA ALA A 395 -14.27 -4.10 -19.99
C ALA A 395 -14.77 -2.71 -19.54
N ASN A 396 -16.01 -2.61 -19.07
CA ASN A 396 -16.56 -1.37 -18.52
C ASN A 396 -15.96 -1.00 -17.16
N CYS A 397 -15.58 -1.97 -16.32
CA CYS A 397 -14.84 -1.70 -15.09
C CYS A 397 -13.49 -1.03 -15.39
N VAL A 398 -12.81 -1.46 -16.47
CA VAL A 398 -11.56 -0.84 -16.95
C VAL A 398 -11.82 0.60 -17.42
N ARG A 399 -12.78 0.80 -18.34
CA ARG A 399 -13.12 2.13 -18.89
C ARG A 399 -13.48 3.15 -17.80
N ASN A 400 -14.25 2.73 -16.82
CA ASN A 400 -14.81 3.60 -15.78
C ASN A 400 -13.95 3.62 -14.49
N GLY A 401 -12.80 2.94 -14.51
CA GLY A 401 -11.96 2.71 -13.32
C GLY A 401 -11.22 3.94 -12.80
N ARG A 402 -11.16 5.03 -13.57
CA ARG A 402 -10.40 6.25 -13.24
C ARG A 402 -10.70 6.80 -11.85
N LYS A 403 -11.96 6.76 -11.40
CA LYS A 403 -12.35 7.23 -10.06
C LYS A 403 -11.61 6.48 -8.93
N TYR A 404 -11.40 5.17 -9.11
CA TYR A 404 -10.69 4.34 -8.14
C TYR A 404 -9.19 4.57 -8.22
N HIS A 405 -8.60 4.68 -9.42
CA HIS A 405 -7.20 5.06 -9.58
C HIS A 405 -6.91 6.38 -8.87
N ARG A 406 -7.73 7.40 -9.16
CA ARG A 406 -7.61 8.73 -8.57
C ARG A 406 -7.75 8.70 -7.07
N LEU A 407 -8.78 8.03 -6.52
CA LEU A 407 -8.99 7.97 -5.07
C LEU A 407 -7.85 7.24 -4.34
N ILE A 408 -7.38 6.12 -4.90
CA ILE A 408 -6.29 5.33 -4.31
C ILE A 408 -4.99 6.13 -4.31
N ASP A 409 -4.60 6.69 -5.45
CA ASP A 409 -3.38 7.50 -5.56
C ASP A 409 -3.48 8.75 -4.69
N PHE A 410 -4.65 9.38 -4.68
CA PHE A 410 -4.95 10.52 -3.83
C PHE A 410 -4.79 10.21 -2.34
N LEU A 411 -5.00 8.97 -1.89
CA LEU A 411 -4.81 8.59 -0.48
C LEU A 411 -3.41 8.05 -0.17
N ARG A 412 -2.59 7.80 -1.19
CA ARG A 412 -1.25 7.21 -1.10
C ARG A 412 -0.10 8.19 -1.30
N HIS A 413 -0.27 9.24 -2.08
CA HIS A 413 0.82 10.10 -2.53
C HIS A 413 0.72 11.51 -1.97
N ASP A 414 1.78 12.02 -1.35
CA ASP A 414 1.71 13.27 -0.59
C ASP A 414 1.94 14.55 -1.40
N GLU A 415 1.82 14.48 -2.73
CA GLU A 415 2.04 15.63 -3.62
C GLU A 415 0.83 15.82 -4.54
N TYR A 416 0.02 16.83 -4.23
CA TYR A 416 -1.17 17.16 -4.98
C TYR A 416 -1.06 18.56 -5.55
N ASN A 417 -1.44 18.70 -6.82
CA ASN A 417 -1.63 19.97 -7.48
C ASN A 417 -3.07 20.08 -7.97
N ILE A 418 -3.45 21.26 -8.43
CA ILE A 418 -4.81 21.55 -8.86
C ILE A 418 -5.32 20.61 -9.97
N LYS A 419 -4.44 20.17 -10.88
CA LYS A 419 -4.81 19.25 -11.96
C LYS A 419 -5.30 17.92 -11.42
N ILE A 420 -4.65 17.39 -10.38
CA ILE A 420 -5.01 16.11 -9.75
C ILE A 420 -6.32 16.23 -8.98
N ILE A 421 -6.53 17.33 -8.26
CA ILE A 421 -7.78 17.58 -7.53
C ILE A 421 -8.96 17.67 -8.49
N ASN A 422 -8.80 18.46 -9.56
CA ASN A 422 -9.81 18.60 -10.59
C ASN A 422 -10.09 17.26 -11.30
N ALA A 423 -9.06 16.46 -11.56
CA ALA A 423 -9.20 15.14 -12.17
C ALA A 423 -9.94 14.13 -11.27
N LEU A 424 -9.73 14.19 -9.95
CA LEU A 424 -10.50 13.38 -9.00
C LEU A 424 -11.99 13.72 -9.07
N GLU A 425 -12.34 15.00 -9.04
CA GLU A 425 -13.73 15.44 -9.17
C GLU A 425 -14.34 14.99 -10.50
N ARG A 426 -13.64 15.23 -11.62
CA ARG A 426 -14.10 14.81 -12.96
C ARG A 426 -14.35 13.31 -13.03
N ALA A 427 -13.45 12.48 -12.48
CA ALA A 427 -13.59 11.03 -12.50
C ALA A 427 -14.80 10.53 -11.69
N PHE A 428 -15.14 11.20 -10.59
CA PHE A 428 -16.30 10.83 -9.77
C PHE A 428 -17.63 11.33 -10.34
N LEU A 429 -17.61 12.47 -11.02
CA LEU A 429 -18.79 13.12 -11.58
C LEU A 429 -19.03 12.80 -13.06
N ASP A 430 -18.18 11.96 -13.67
CA ASP A 430 -18.23 11.58 -15.08
C ASP A 430 -18.16 12.80 -16.02
N LEU A 431 -17.23 13.71 -15.72
CA LEU A 431 -17.00 14.93 -16.49
C LEU A 431 -15.79 14.77 -17.41
N PRO A 432 -15.83 15.30 -18.64
CA PRO A 432 -14.73 15.20 -19.60
C PRO A 432 -13.54 16.09 -19.22
N ASP A 433 -12.36 15.79 -19.75
CA ASP A 433 -11.12 16.52 -19.46
C ASP A 433 -11.09 17.97 -19.94
N ASP A 434 -12.01 18.37 -20.82
CA ASP A 434 -12.22 19.75 -21.28
C ASP A 434 -13.31 20.50 -20.50
N HIS A 435 -13.81 19.91 -19.40
CA HIS A 435 -14.79 20.54 -18.53
C HIS A 435 -14.32 21.89 -17.99
N VAL A 436 -15.17 22.90 -18.16
CA VAL A 436 -14.92 24.30 -17.78
C VAL A 436 -15.47 24.62 -16.39
N GLY A 437 -14.91 25.63 -15.72
CA GLY A 437 -15.40 26.12 -14.42
C GLY A 437 -14.77 25.44 -13.20
N GLN A 438 -13.74 24.62 -13.40
CA GLN A 438 -12.89 24.17 -12.31
C GLN A 438 -11.78 25.19 -12.01
N PRO A 439 -11.30 25.31 -10.77
CA PRO A 439 -10.26 26.27 -10.44
C PRO A 439 -8.95 25.99 -11.20
N GLU A 440 -8.25 27.06 -11.58
CA GLU A 440 -7.01 26.98 -12.38
C GLU A 440 -5.76 26.99 -11.50
N SER A 441 -5.89 27.39 -10.24
CA SER A 441 -4.79 27.46 -9.27
C SER A 441 -5.16 26.87 -7.90
N MET A 442 -4.14 26.48 -7.13
CA MET A 442 -4.34 26.04 -5.75
C MET A 442 -4.89 27.16 -4.86
N GLU A 443 -4.48 28.41 -5.09
CA GLU A 443 -4.96 29.56 -4.31
C GLU A 443 -6.46 29.80 -4.52
N GLU A 444 -6.89 29.80 -5.79
CA GLU A 444 -8.31 29.91 -6.15
C GLU A 444 -9.11 28.76 -5.54
N TRP A 445 -8.63 27.53 -5.69
CA TRP A 445 -9.30 26.35 -5.12
C TRP A 445 -9.43 26.44 -3.59
N LEU A 446 -8.38 26.87 -2.88
CA LEU A 446 -8.45 27.09 -1.44
C LEU A 446 -9.45 28.19 -1.07
N GLY A 447 -9.55 29.26 -1.86
CA GLY A 447 -10.56 30.31 -1.70
C GLY A 447 -11.98 29.75 -1.83
N VAL A 448 -12.25 28.98 -2.87
CA VAL A 448 -13.55 28.32 -3.10
C VAL A 448 -13.88 27.36 -1.96
N MET A 449 -12.91 26.55 -1.50
CA MET A 449 -13.15 25.59 -0.42
C MET A 449 -13.41 26.27 0.93
N LYS A 450 -12.72 27.38 1.23
CA LYS A 450 -12.99 28.18 2.44
C LYS A 450 -14.43 28.69 2.47
N GLU A 451 -14.94 29.21 1.36
CA GLU A 451 -16.32 29.66 1.28
C GLU A 451 -17.29 28.48 1.35
N LYS A 452 -17.06 27.42 0.57
CA LYS A 452 -17.89 26.21 0.54
C LYS A 452 -18.06 25.56 1.91
N TYR A 453 -16.99 25.55 2.73
CA TYR A 453 -16.97 24.94 4.05
C TYR A 453 -16.97 25.96 5.20
N ARG A 454 -17.36 27.23 4.95
CA ARG A 454 -17.30 28.32 5.95
C ARG A 454 -18.00 28.01 7.28
N ASP A 455 -19.10 27.27 7.22
CA ASP A 455 -19.90 26.92 8.39
C ASP A 455 -19.52 25.57 8.99
N ASN A 456 -18.55 24.87 8.40
CA ASN A 456 -18.07 23.60 8.92
C ASN A 456 -17.28 23.80 10.22
N GLU A 457 -17.68 23.11 11.29
CA GLU A 457 -17.04 23.20 12.60
C GLU A 457 -15.54 22.85 12.59
N GLY A 458 -15.14 21.88 11.76
CA GLY A 458 -13.73 21.54 11.60
C GLY A 458 -12.93 22.67 10.97
N LEU A 459 -13.46 23.36 9.96
CA LEU A 459 -12.80 24.54 9.39
C LEU A 459 -12.72 25.68 10.42
N LYS A 460 -13.82 25.98 11.11
CA LYS A 460 -13.84 27.00 12.18
C LYS A 460 -12.77 26.71 13.24
N PHE A 461 -12.65 25.44 13.66
CA PHE A 461 -11.62 25.00 14.59
C PHE A 461 -10.21 25.26 14.06
N LEU A 462 -9.90 24.88 12.81
CA LEU A 462 -8.56 25.07 12.24
C LEU A 462 -8.19 26.56 12.11
N LEU A 463 -9.15 27.40 11.69
CA LEU A 463 -8.93 28.84 11.55
C LEU A 463 -8.81 29.58 12.88
N ALA A 464 -9.59 29.21 13.89
CA ALA A 464 -9.52 29.80 15.22
C ALA A 464 -8.19 29.50 15.93
N ASN A 465 -7.52 28.42 15.52
CA ASN A 465 -6.31 27.91 16.16
C ASN A 465 -5.07 27.95 15.23
N SER A 466 -5.10 28.74 14.14
CA SER A 466 -3.98 28.83 13.19
C SER A 466 -2.82 29.64 13.78
N GLY A 467 -1.75 28.96 14.21
CA GLY A 467 -0.51 29.55 14.75
C GLY A 467 0.17 28.65 15.80
N PRO A 468 1.48 28.80 16.07
CA PRO A 468 2.17 28.00 17.08
C PRO A 468 1.64 28.36 18.47
N GLN A 469 1.37 27.34 19.30
CA GLN A 469 1.20 27.53 20.74
C GLN A 469 2.49 27.08 21.45
N PRO A 470 3.41 28.00 21.77
CA PRO A 470 4.17 27.96 23.02
C PRO A 470 3.35 28.72 24.08
N ASP A 471 3.18 28.26 25.32
CA ASP A 471 4.21 27.75 26.23
C ASP A 471 3.80 26.45 26.93
N LEU A 472 4.75 25.51 27.02
CA LEU A 472 4.71 24.48 28.04
C LEU A 472 5.02 25.12 29.41
N PRO A 473 4.46 24.60 30.52
CA PRO A 473 4.71 25.14 31.84
C PRO A 473 6.22 25.20 32.11
N GLN A 474 6.72 26.40 32.44
CA GLN A 474 8.03 26.50 33.07
C GLN A 474 7.96 25.68 34.35
N GLU A 475 8.90 24.73 34.49
CA GLU A 475 9.15 24.05 35.74
C GLU A 475 9.25 25.12 36.83
N ALA A 476 8.41 25.00 37.85
CA ALA A 476 8.52 25.84 39.04
C ALA A 476 9.96 25.75 39.55
N GLU A 477 10.63 26.89 39.59
CA GLU A 477 11.89 27.05 40.31
C GLU A 477 11.66 26.47 41.72
N LYS A 478 12.40 25.39 42.01
CA LYS A 478 12.57 24.93 43.38
C LYS A 478 13.43 25.97 44.08
N GLU A 479 12.80 26.75 44.96
CA GLU A 479 13.49 27.27 46.15
C GLU A 479 14.02 26.12 47.02
#